data_AF-A0A7H4PE85-F1
#
_entry.id   AF-A0A7H4PE85-F1
#
_cell.length_a   1.000
_cell.length_b   1.000
_cell.length_c   1.000
_cell.angle_alpha   90.00
_cell.angle_beta   90.00
_cell.angle_gamma   90.00
#
_symmetry.space_group_name_H-M   'P 1'
#
loop_
_entity.id
_entity.type
_entity.pdbx_description
1 polymer ?
#
loop_
_entity_poly.entity_id
_entity_poly.type
_entity_poly.pdbx_seq_one_letter_code
_entity_poly.pdbx_strand_id
1 'polypeptide(L)'
;MLPAWLGAGAALQKVVEGGKQSELESMCRDWPFFSTRLGMLEMVYSKADLWLAEYYDQRLVKPELWKLGEELRELLSADINVVLAIANDSHLMADLPWIAESIQLRNIYTDPLNVLQAELLHRSRLAEEKGEKTGPAR
;
A
#
# COMPACT_ATOMS: atom_id res chain seq x y z
N MET A 1 -0.31 4.34 -2.59
CA MET A 1 0.63 3.50 -3.38
C MET A 1 -0.03 2.68 -4.50
N LEU A 2 -1.34 2.79 -4.73
CA LEU A 2 -2.10 1.96 -5.68
C LEU A 2 -1.42 1.69 -7.05
N PRO A 3 -0.89 2.70 -7.78
CA PRO A 3 -0.35 2.47 -9.12
C PRO A 3 0.89 1.57 -9.17
N ALA A 4 1.59 1.40 -8.06
CA ALA A 4 2.83 0.65 -7.99
C ALA A 4 2.64 -0.86 -7.79
N TRP A 5 1.44 -1.30 -7.41
CA TRP A 5 1.15 -2.71 -7.10
C TRP A 5 -0.12 -3.26 -7.74
N LEU A 6 -1.07 -2.40 -8.15
CA LEU A 6 -2.37 -2.86 -8.63
C LEU A 6 -2.24 -3.89 -9.76
N GLY A 7 -2.79 -5.08 -9.52
CA GLY A 7 -2.82 -6.20 -10.46
C GLY A 7 -1.64 -7.17 -10.34
N ALA A 8 -0.56 -6.82 -9.63
CA ALA A 8 0.60 -7.69 -9.46
C ALA A 8 0.27 -8.91 -8.59
N GLY A 9 -0.24 -8.70 -7.37
CA GLY A 9 -0.55 -9.83 -6.49
C GLY A 9 -1.74 -10.65 -6.98
N ALA A 10 -2.77 -10.02 -7.56
CA ALA A 10 -3.86 -10.75 -8.22
C ALA A 10 -3.37 -11.72 -9.32
N ALA A 11 -2.38 -11.31 -10.12
CA ALA A 11 -1.79 -12.19 -11.12
C ALA A 11 -0.98 -13.34 -10.49
N LEU A 12 -0.21 -13.06 -9.43
CA LEU A 12 0.54 -14.07 -8.69
C LEU A 12 -0.39 -15.08 -8.01
N GLN A 13 -1.44 -14.60 -7.34
CA GLN A 13 -2.45 -15.42 -6.67
C GLN A 13 -3.09 -16.40 -7.65
N LYS A 14 -3.47 -15.93 -8.84
CA LYS A 14 -4.04 -16.80 -9.87
C LYS A 14 -3.10 -17.92 -10.32
N VAL A 15 -1.79 -17.65 -10.36
CA VAL A 15 -0.78 -18.67 -10.70
C VAL A 15 -0.58 -19.66 -9.55
N VAL A 16 -0.61 -19.18 -8.30
CA VAL A 16 -0.60 -20.02 -7.09
C VAL A 16 -1.80 -20.96 -7.06
N GLU A 17 -3.01 -20.45 -7.27
CA GLU A 17 -4.25 -21.24 -7.36
C GLU A 17 -4.22 -22.26 -8.52
N GLY A 18 -3.47 -21.96 -9.58
CA GLY A 18 -3.19 -22.89 -10.68
C GLY A 18 -2.21 -24.00 -10.33
N GLY A 19 -1.76 -24.11 -9.08
CA GLY A 19 -0.83 -25.15 -8.60
C GLY A 19 0.63 -24.91 -8.96
N LYS A 20 1.00 -23.69 -9.36
CA LYS A 20 2.35 -23.34 -9.85
C LYS A 20 3.17 -22.53 -8.85
N GLN A 21 2.84 -22.58 -7.57
CA GLN A 21 3.58 -21.86 -6.53
C GLN A 21 5.07 -22.24 -6.53
N SER A 22 5.40 -23.53 -6.64
CA SER A 22 6.80 -23.97 -6.66
C SER A 22 7.60 -23.44 -7.86
N GLU A 23 6.94 -23.18 -9.00
CA GLU A 23 7.58 -22.51 -10.14
C GLU A 23 7.92 -21.06 -9.79
N LEU A 24 7.00 -20.32 -9.15
CA LEU A 24 7.23 -18.93 -8.71
C LEU A 24 8.35 -18.84 -7.66
N GLU A 25 8.39 -19.77 -6.71
CA GLU A 25 9.46 -19.84 -5.72
C GLU A 25 10.83 -20.13 -6.36
N SER A 26 10.89 -21.03 -7.35
CA SER A 26 12.13 -21.27 -8.12
C SER A 26 12.53 -20.03 -8.91
N MET A 27 11.58 -19.35 -9.57
CA MET A 27 11.86 -18.07 -10.23
C MET A 27 12.39 -17.03 -9.24
N CYS A 28 11.87 -16.99 -8.01
CA CYS A 28 12.35 -16.07 -6.98
C CYS A 28 13.79 -16.38 -6.56
N ARG A 29 14.18 -17.65 -6.47
CA ARG A 29 15.55 -18.04 -6.09
C ARG A 29 16.54 -17.91 -7.24
N ASP A 30 16.14 -18.33 -8.43
CA ASP A 30 17.06 -18.61 -9.54
C ASP A 30 17.04 -17.52 -10.62
N TRP A 31 16.04 -16.62 -10.62
CA TRP A 31 15.89 -15.59 -11.63
C TRP A 31 15.95 -14.15 -11.04
N PRO A 32 17.10 -13.46 -11.17
CA PRO A 32 17.31 -12.13 -10.59
C PRO A 32 16.28 -11.07 -11.01
N PHE A 33 15.71 -11.17 -12.21
CA PHE A 33 14.66 -10.25 -12.65
C PHE A 33 13.39 -10.41 -11.80
N PHE A 34 13.00 -11.66 -11.51
CA PHE A 34 11.77 -11.94 -10.77
C PHE A 34 11.94 -11.61 -9.29
N SER A 35 13.08 -11.97 -8.68
CA SER A 35 13.39 -11.58 -7.30
C SER A 35 13.43 -10.06 -7.12
N THR A 36 14.08 -9.33 -8.04
CA THR A 36 14.09 -7.86 -8.03
C THR A 36 12.69 -7.26 -8.14
N ARG A 37 11.82 -7.87 -8.96
CA ARG A 37 10.42 -7.42 -9.09
C ARG A 37 9.63 -7.63 -7.79
N LEU A 38 9.79 -8.78 -7.14
CA LEU A 38 9.15 -9.05 -5.85
C LEU A 38 9.69 -8.13 -4.74
N GLY A 39 11.01 -7.95 -4.65
CA GLY A 39 11.60 -7.03 -3.67
C GLY A 39 11.16 -5.57 -3.86
N MET A 40 10.93 -5.13 -5.11
CA MET A 40 10.31 -3.83 -5.37
C MET A 40 8.90 -3.76 -4.77
N LEU A 41 8.08 -4.81 -4.95
CA LEU A 41 6.72 -4.86 -4.40
C LEU A 41 6.75 -4.84 -2.87
N GLU A 42 7.64 -5.61 -2.24
CA GLU A 42 7.81 -5.57 -0.79
C GLU A 42 8.17 -4.17 -0.26
N MET A 43 9.03 -3.45 -0.98
CA MET A 43 9.37 -2.06 -0.63
C MET A 43 8.17 -1.10 -0.79
N VAL A 44 7.30 -1.35 -1.76
CA VAL A 44 6.07 -0.57 -1.95
C VAL A 44 5.08 -0.87 -0.82
N TYR A 45 4.92 -2.13 -0.47
CA TYR A 45 4.00 -2.59 0.58
C TYR A 45 4.43 -2.12 1.97
N SER A 46 5.72 -2.14 2.29
CA SER A 46 6.24 -1.64 3.58
C SER A 46 6.01 -0.13 3.80
N LYS A 47 5.71 0.63 2.74
CA LYS A 47 5.36 2.05 2.80
C LYS A 47 3.85 2.31 2.73
N ALA A 48 3.05 1.28 2.50
CA ALA A 48 1.61 1.39 2.44
C ALA A 48 1.03 1.19 3.84
N ASP A 49 0.11 2.07 4.23
CA ASP A 49 -0.57 2.01 5.51
C ASP A 49 -2.09 1.92 5.25
N LEU A 50 -2.67 0.77 5.61
CA LEU A 50 -4.09 0.47 5.41
C LEU A 50 -4.97 1.32 6.34
N TRP A 51 -4.51 1.60 7.56
CA TRP A 51 -5.25 2.39 8.53
C TRP A 51 -5.30 3.86 8.10
N LEU A 52 -4.17 4.42 7.65
CA LEU A 52 -4.16 5.77 7.08
C LEU A 52 -5.02 5.85 5.82
N ALA A 53 -4.98 4.85 4.94
CA ALA A 53 -5.84 4.83 3.76
C ALA A 53 -7.33 4.84 4.14
N GLU A 54 -7.72 4.03 5.13
CA GLU A 54 -9.08 4.03 5.67
C GLU A 54 -9.45 5.38 6.30
N TYR A 55 -8.55 5.98 7.08
CA TYR A 55 -8.77 7.30 7.68
C TYR A 55 -9.04 8.37 6.61
N TYR A 56 -8.32 8.34 5.48
CA TYR A 56 -8.59 9.25 4.36
C TYR A 56 -9.98 9.03 3.77
N ASP A 57 -10.42 7.78 3.59
CA ASP A 57 -11.75 7.48 3.09
C ASP A 57 -12.84 8.03 4.02
N GLN A 58 -12.71 7.75 5.32
CA GLN A 58 -13.67 8.21 6.34
C GLN A 58 -13.77 9.74 6.40
N ARG A 59 -12.66 10.46 6.14
CA ARG A 59 -12.61 11.93 6.24
C ARG A 59 -12.99 12.66 4.96
N LEU A 60 -12.69 12.08 3.80
CA LEU A 60 -12.67 12.81 2.52
C LEU A 60 -13.55 12.19 1.43
N VAL A 61 -13.97 10.94 1.59
CA VAL A 61 -14.73 10.19 0.59
C VAL A 61 -16.17 10.04 1.05
N LYS A 62 -17.10 10.15 0.10
CA LYS A 62 -18.53 9.98 0.40
C LYS A 62 -18.83 8.52 0.78
N PRO A 63 -19.77 8.26 1.71
CA PRO A 63 -20.07 6.91 2.18
C PRO A 63 -20.40 5.90 1.07
N GLU A 64 -20.98 6.35 -0.04
CA GLU A 64 -21.35 5.45 -1.15
C GLU A 64 -20.14 4.80 -1.84
N LEU A 65 -18.94 5.38 -1.69
CA LEU A 65 -17.69 4.89 -2.28
C LEU A 65 -16.80 4.12 -1.29
N TRP A 66 -17.17 4.03 -0.01
CA TRP A 66 -16.34 3.37 1.01
C TRP A 66 -16.10 1.89 0.71
N LYS A 67 -17.08 1.21 0.12
CA LYS A 67 -16.96 -0.19 -0.28
C LYS A 67 -15.79 -0.41 -1.26
N LEU A 68 -15.60 0.50 -2.21
CA LEU A 68 -14.47 0.41 -3.16
C LEU A 68 -13.13 0.56 -2.43
N GLY A 69 -13.04 1.48 -1.47
CA GLY A 69 -11.84 1.67 -0.66
C GLY A 69 -11.50 0.43 0.18
N GLU A 70 -12.53 -0.20 0.76
CA GLU A 70 -12.41 -1.45 1.51
C GLU A 70 -11.91 -2.59 0.61
N GLU A 71 -12.54 -2.81 -0.55
CA GLU A 71 -12.12 -3.83 -1.53
C GLU A 71 -10.64 -3.65 -1.96
N LEU A 72 -10.19 -2.40 -2.14
CA LEU A 72 -8.79 -2.12 -2.47
C LEU A 72 -7.82 -2.41 -1.32
N ARG A 73 -8.22 -2.18 -0.07
CA ARG A 73 -7.41 -2.49 1.13
C ARG A 73 -7.34 -3.99 1.38
N GLU A 74 -8.44 -4.70 1.17
CA GLU A 74 -8.47 -6.17 1.20
C GLU A 74 -7.55 -6.77 0.14
N LEU A 75 -7.61 -6.24 -1.09
CA LEU A 75 -6.73 -6.66 -2.18
C LEU A 75 -5.26 -6.45 -1.82
N LEU A 76 -4.89 -5.30 -1.26
CA LEU A 76 -3.51 -5.04 -0.82
C LEU A 76 -3.06 -6.05 0.26
N SER A 77 -3.94 -6.35 1.22
CA SER A 77 -3.64 -7.32 2.29
C SER A 77 -3.41 -8.73 1.73
N ALA A 78 -4.26 -9.16 0.79
CA ALA A 78 -4.10 -10.42 0.09
C ALA A 78 -2.79 -10.45 -0.73
N ASP A 79 -2.51 -9.41 -1.50
CA ASP A 79 -1.31 -9.28 -2.33
C ASP A 79 -0.01 -9.37 -1.51
N ILE A 80 0.01 -8.78 -0.31
CA ILE A 80 1.15 -8.89 0.64
C ILE A 80 1.39 -10.35 1.03
N ASN A 81 0.35 -11.07 1.41
CA ASN A 81 0.46 -12.47 1.85
C ASN A 81 0.99 -13.37 0.73
N VAL A 82 0.58 -13.13 -0.51
CA VAL A 82 1.03 -13.89 -1.68
C VAL A 82 2.50 -13.66 -1.96
N VAL A 83 2.94 -12.40 -1.91
CA VAL A 83 4.37 -12.07 -2.13
C VAL A 83 5.24 -12.69 -1.04
N LEU A 84 4.83 -12.60 0.22
CA LEU A 84 5.56 -13.23 1.34
C LEU A 84 5.64 -14.76 1.20
N ALA A 85 4.54 -15.40 0.79
CA ALA A 85 4.51 -16.84 0.56
C ALA A 85 5.48 -17.27 -0.55
N ILE A 86 5.56 -16.52 -1.66
CA ILE A 86 6.48 -16.81 -2.77
C ILE A 86 7.93 -16.55 -2.37
N ALA A 87 8.20 -15.47 -1.62
CA ALA A 87 9.52 -15.12 -1.12
C ALA A 87 10.01 -16.10 -0.04
N ASN A 88 9.10 -16.85 0.61
CA ASN A 88 9.35 -17.68 1.79
C ASN A 88 9.79 -16.85 3.02
N ASP A 89 9.26 -15.63 3.14
CA ASP A 89 9.57 -14.72 4.24
C ASP A 89 8.40 -14.53 5.19
N SER A 90 8.72 -14.26 6.46
CA SER A 90 7.73 -14.02 7.52
C SER A 90 7.30 -12.56 7.62
N HIS A 91 8.08 -11.64 7.06
CA HIS A 91 7.84 -10.20 7.09
C HIS A 91 8.46 -9.53 5.86
N LEU A 92 7.89 -8.40 5.46
CA LEU A 92 8.35 -7.66 4.28
C LEU A 92 9.79 -7.20 4.45
N MET A 93 10.56 -7.27 3.35
CA MET A 93 11.93 -6.75 3.28
C MET A 93 12.91 -7.46 4.25
N ALA A 94 12.69 -8.75 4.54
CA ALA A 94 13.52 -9.53 5.46
C ALA A 94 15.01 -9.56 5.06
N ASP A 95 15.30 -9.56 3.76
CA ASP A 95 16.66 -9.52 3.20
C ASP A 95 17.38 -8.16 3.39
N LEU A 96 16.63 -7.10 3.72
CA LEU A 96 17.14 -5.72 3.78
C LEU A 96 16.75 -5.05 5.11
N PRO A 97 17.21 -5.57 6.26
CA PRO A 97 16.76 -5.16 7.59
C PRO A 97 17.02 -3.67 7.88
N TRP A 98 18.14 -3.13 7.41
CA TRP A 98 18.43 -1.70 7.52
C TRP A 98 17.36 -0.86 6.81
N ILE A 99 16.92 -1.28 5.62
CA ILE A 99 15.92 -0.55 4.83
C ILE A 99 14.56 -0.64 5.52
N ALA A 100 14.21 -1.82 6.04
CA ALA A 100 12.98 -2.02 6.81
C ALA A 100 12.93 -1.07 8.03
N GLU A 101 14.01 -1.01 8.81
CA GLU A 101 14.10 -0.11 9.97
C GLU A 101 14.02 1.37 9.57
N SER A 102 14.71 1.77 8.50
CA SER A 102 14.66 3.14 7.99
C SER A 102 13.26 3.55 7.50
N ILE A 103 12.53 2.63 6.86
CA ILE A 103 11.14 2.86 6.45
C ILE A 103 10.25 2.97 7.68
N GLN A 104 10.38 2.06 8.64
CA GLN A 104 9.57 2.07 9.87
C GLN A 104 9.75 3.36 10.67
N LEU A 105 10.99 3.81 10.85
CA LEU A 105 11.27 5.08 11.53
C LEU A 105 10.61 6.26 10.80
N ARG A 106 10.69 6.28 9.46
CA ARG A 106 10.07 7.34 8.66
C ARG A 106 8.55 7.33 8.75
N ASN A 107 7.93 6.15 8.75
CA ASN A 107 6.47 6.01 8.86
C ASN A 107 5.99 6.69 10.17
N ILE A 108 6.64 6.42 11.31
CA ILE A 108 6.30 7.05 12.61
C ILE A 108 6.24 8.58 12.53
N TYR A 109 7.19 9.22 11.83
CA TYR A 109 7.21 10.68 11.68
C TYR A 109 6.26 11.20 10.59
N THR A 110 5.90 10.36 9.61
CA THR A 110 5.03 10.74 8.49
C THR A 110 3.55 10.59 8.85
N ASP A 111 3.21 9.67 9.75
CA ASP A 111 1.84 9.44 10.23
C ASP A 111 1.13 10.71 10.73
N PRO A 112 1.70 11.52 11.65
CA PRO A 112 1.03 12.73 12.11
C PRO A 112 0.82 13.74 10.98
N LEU A 113 1.73 13.80 9.99
CA LEU A 113 1.58 14.67 8.83
C LEU A 113 0.41 14.22 7.95
N ASN A 114 0.25 12.90 7.74
CA ASN A 114 -0.88 12.35 7.00
C ASN A 114 -2.22 12.64 7.69
N VAL A 115 -2.28 12.48 9.01
CA VAL A 115 -3.50 12.77 9.79
C VAL A 115 -3.87 14.24 9.70
N LEU A 116 -2.88 15.14 9.86
CA LEU A 116 -3.07 16.58 9.71
C LEU A 116 -3.51 16.95 8.29
N GLN A 117 -2.89 16.37 7.27
CA GLN A 117 -3.23 16.63 5.89
C GLN A 117 -4.69 16.26 5.58
N ALA A 118 -5.19 15.13 6.06
CA ALA A 118 -6.60 14.76 5.85
C ALA A 118 -7.57 15.78 6.48
N GLU A 119 -7.27 16.29 7.67
CA GLU A 119 -8.06 17.35 8.32
C GLU A 119 -8.03 18.65 7.51
N LEU A 120 -6.85 19.08 7.06
CA LEU A 120 -6.70 20.30 6.26
C LEU A 120 -7.45 20.20 4.92
N LEU A 121 -7.36 19.06 4.25
CA LEU A 121 -8.11 18.79 3.02
C LEU A 121 -9.62 18.81 3.26
N HIS A 122 -10.08 18.23 4.36
CA HIS A 122 -11.50 18.23 4.73
C HIS A 122 -12.02 19.67 4.91
N ARG A 123 -11.29 20.50 5.67
CA ARG A 123 -11.65 21.92 5.86
C ARG A 123 -11.62 22.71 4.57
N SER A 124 -10.61 22.51 3.74
CA SER A 124 -10.47 23.19 2.45
C SER A 124 -11.67 22.90 1.54
N ARG A 125 -12.03 21.62 1.39
CA ARG A 125 -13.15 21.21 0.53
C ARG A 125 -14.50 21.72 1.05
N LEU A 126 -14.72 21.70 2.37
CA LEU A 126 -15.94 22.26 2.97
C LEU A 126 -16.08 23.77 2.74
N ALA A 127 -14.98 24.52 2.78
CA ALA A 127 -15.00 25.96 2.51
C ALA A 127 -15.29 26.25 1.02
N GLU A 128 -14.69 25.48 0.11
CA GLU A 128 -14.99 25.54 -1.33
C GLU A 128 -16.47 25.23 -1.62
N GLU A 129 -17.04 24.20 -0.99
CA GLU A 129 -18.47 23.87 -1.10
C GLU A 129 -19.39 24.98 -0.59
N LYS A 130 -18.95 25.74 0.43
CA LYS A 130 -19.67 26.91 0.97
C LYS A 130 -19.47 28.19 0.14
N GLY A 131 -18.63 28.16 -0.90
CA GLY A 131 -18.31 29.32 -1.72
C GLY A 131 -17.35 30.32 -1.05
N GLU A 132 -16.73 29.95 0.06
CA GLU A 132 -15.71 30.75 0.73
C GLU A 132 -14.38 30.50 0.02
N LYS A 133 -13.83 31.50 -0.68
CA LYS A 133 -12.51 31.38 -1.32
C LYS A 133 -11.43 31.17 -0.26
N THR A 134 -10.97 29.94 -0.09
CA THR A 134 -9.74 29.63 0.63
C THR A 134 -8.54 30.04 -0.21
N GLY A 135 -8.15 31.31 -0.11
CA GLY A 135 -6.87 31.78 -0.62
C GLY A 135 -5.72 31.28 0.29
N PRO A 136 -4.51 31.08 -0.25
CA PRO A 136 -3.37 30.73 0.58
C PRO A 136 -3.11 31.87 1.56
N ALA A 137 -2.97 31.55 2.86
CA ALA A 137 -2.41 32.47 3.83
C ALA A 137 -1.01 32.88 3.32
N ARG A 138 -0.87 34.16 2.95
CA ARG A 138 0.41 34.77 2.62
C ARG A 138 1.31 34.83 3.85
#